data_AF-P86094-F1
#
_entry.id   AF-P86094-F1
#
_cell.length_a   1.000
_cell.length_b   1.000
_cell.length_c   1.000
_cell.angle_alpha   90.00
_cell.angle_beta   90.00
_cell.angle_gamma   90.00
#
_symmetry.space_group_name_H-M   'P 1'
#
loop_
_entity.id
_entity.type
_entity.pdbx_description
1 polymer ?
#
loop_
_entity_poly.entity_id
_entity_poly.type
_entity_poly.pdbx_seq_one_letter_code
_entity_poly.pdbx_strand_id
1 'polypeptide(L)' 'LKCYGIFRKIMTCPQGQNICEKFAYSPMHNGWMYSWGCTSNCHKGPLDKCCSTDLCNY' A
#
# COMPACT_ATOMS: atom_id res chain seq x y z
N LEU A 1 11.07 -7.19 3.93
CA LEU A 1 9.72 -7.10 3.35
C LEU A 1 9.81 -6.45 1.97
N LYS A 2 9.22 -7.07 0.95
CA LYS A 2 9.03 -6.50 -0.38
C LYS A 2 7.56 -6.22 -0.60
N CYS A 3 7.22 -5.05 -1.15
CA CYS A 3 5.84 -4.68 -1.44
C CYS A 3 5.72 -4.15 -2.87
N TYR A 4 4.51 -4.12 -3.39
CA TYR A 4 4.19 -3.25 -4.51
C TYR A 4 4.24 -1.79 -4.05
N GLY A 5 4.85 -0.94 -4.85
CA GLY A 5 4.88 0.51 -4.69
C GLY A 5 4.08 1.21 -5.80
N ILE A 6 4.37 2.49 -6.03
CA ILE A 6 3.74 3.30 -7.08
C ILE A 6 3.84 2.58 -8.44
N PHE A 7 2.73 2.58 -9.20
CA PHE A 7 2.58 1.85 -10.47
C PHE A 7 2.86 0.33 -10.37
N ARG A 8 2.67 -0.27 -9.19
CA ARG A 8 2.92 -1.69 -8.91
C ARG A 8 4.38 -2.12 -9.18
N LYS A 9 5.34 -1.20 -9.05
CA LYS A 9 6.75 -1.59 -9.06
C LYS A 9 7.10 -2.29 -7.75
N ILE A 10 7.85 -3.38 -7.81
CA ILE A 10 8.32 -4.07 -6.61
C ILE A 10 9.42 -3.24 -5.97
N MET A 11 9.31 -3.00 -4.66
CA MET A 11 10.32 -2.31 -3.87
C MET A 11 10.58 -3.06 -2.56
N THR A 12 11.81 -2.97 -2.07
CA THR A 12 12.17 -3.40 -0.72
C THR A 12 11.80 -2.29 0.25
N CYS A 13 11.10 -2.61 1.33
CA CYS A 13 10.72 -1.62 2.33
C CYS A 13 11.94 -1.08 3.08
N PRO A 14 11.99 0.23 3.38
CA PRO A 14 13.01 0.79 4.25
C PRO A 14 12.89 0.20 5.66
N GLN A 15 14.00 0.24 6.41
CA GLN A 15 14.00 -0.21 7.81
C GLN A 15 12.94 0.56 8.62
N GLY A 16 12.17 -0.19 9.42
CA GLY A 16 11.06 0.35 10.22
C GLY A 16 9.69 0.30 9.55
N GLN A 17 9.61 0.05 8.23
CA GLN A 17 8.34 -0.19 7.52
C GLN A 17 8.13 -1.69 7.29
N ASN A 18 7.44 -2.32 8.24
CA ASN A 18 7.26 -3.78 8.28
C ASN A 18 5.89 -4.23 7.77
N ILE A 19 5.18 -3.35 7.05
CA ILE A 19 3.84 -3.61 6.54
C ILE A 19 3.77 -3.15 5.09
N CYS A 20 3.14 -3.95 4.24
CA CYS A 20 2.71 -3.55 2.92
C CYS A 20 1.26 -3.05 3.01
N GLU A 21 0.97 -1.92 2.36
CA GLU A 21 -0.39 -1.43 2.22
C GLU A 21 -0.78 -1.20 0.77
N LYS A 22 -2.08 -1.38 0.50
CA LYS A 22 -2.79 -0.82 -0.64
C LYS A 22 -3.94 -0.02 -0.06
N PHE A 23 -4.10 1.24 -0.44
CA PHE A 23 -5.20 2.05 0.04
C PHE A 23 -5.87 2.81 -1.08
N ALA A 24 -7.19 3.00 -0.96
CA ALA A 24 -7.97 3.81 -1.88
C ALA A 24 -7.96 5.28 -1.46
N TYR A 25 -7.74 6.18 -2.41
CA TYR A 25 -7.83 7.62 -2.20
C TYR A 25 -8.54 8.28 -3.39
N SER A 26 -9.24 9.38 -3.15
CA SER A 26 -9.97 10.12 -4.19
C SER A 26 -9.29 11.46 -4.46
N PRO A 27 -8.36 11.55 -5.44
CA PRO A 27 -7.65 12.82 -5.72
C PRO A 27 -8.57 13.90 -6.32
N MET A 28 -9.68 13.49 -6.93
CA MET A 28 -10.75 14.38 -7.41
C MET A 28 -12.09 13.79 -7.00
N HIS A 29 -13.13 14.63 -6.90
CA HIS A 29 -14.48 14.24 -6.46
C HIS A 29 -15.16 13.12 -7.27
N ASN A 30 -14.59 12.70 -8.41
CA ASN A 30 -15.22 11.74 -9.34
C ASN A 30 -14.42 10.45 -9.60
N GLY A 31 -13.51 10.04 -8.72
CA GLY A 31 -12.88 8.74 -8.89
C GLY A 31 -11.97 8.31 -7.75
N TRP A 32 -11.91 7.00 -7.54
CA TRP A 32 -10.99 6.36 -6.60
C TRP A 32 -9.75 5.87 -7.33
N MET A 33 -8.59 6.13 -6.75
CA MET A 33 -7.31 5.56 -7.15
C MET A 33 -6.78 4.69 -6.02
N TYR A 34 -5.97 3.69 -6.39
CA TYR A 34 -5.23 2.91 -5.41
C TYR A 34 -3.79 3.38 -5.35
N SER A 35 -3.26 3.52 -4.14
CA SER A 35 -1.84 3.65 -3.88
C SER A 35 -1.34 2.36 -3.25
N TRP A 36 -0.07 2.02 -3.49
CA TRP A 36 0.61 0.89 -2.90
C TRP A 36 1.93 1.36 -2.30
N GLY A 37 2.32 0.76 -1.18
CA GLY A 37 3.62 1.05 -0.61
C GLY A 37 3.94 0.23 0.63
N CYS A 38 5.07 0.59 1.22
CA CYS A 38 5.48 0.18 2.54
C CYS A 38 5.01 1.20 3.57
N THR A 39 4.58 0.74 4.73
CA THR A 39 4.16 1.60 5.83
C THR A 39 4.53 0.98 7.19
N SER A 40 4.51 1.79 8.24
CA SER A 40 4.52 1.34 9.63
C SER A 40 3.12 1.31 10.23
N ASN A 41 2.15 2.00 9.63
CA ASN A 41 0.77 2.04 10.05
C ASN A 41 -0.16 2.16 8.83
N CYS A 42 -1.18 1.31 8.77
CA CYS A 42 -2.04 1.26 7.61
C CYS A 42 -3.13 2.31 7.62
N HIS A 43 -3.47 2.77 6.41
CA HIS A 43 -4.73 3.46 6.17
C HIS A 43 -5.92 2.55 6.52
N LYS A 44 -7.00 3.19 6.98
CA LYS A 44 -8.25 2.52 7.35
C LYS A 44 -9.34 2.89 6.36
N GLY A 45 -9.73 1.93 5.55
CA GLY A 45 -10.75 2.09 4.54
C GLY A 45 -11.31 0.74 4.10
N PRO A 46 -12.55 0.70 3.58
CA PRO A 46 -13.23 -0.55 3.22
C PRO A 46 -12.57 -1.27 2.03
N LEU A 47 -11.74 -0.56 1.26
CA LEU A 47 -11.02 -1.10 0.09
C LEU A 47 -9.51 -1.25 0.34
N ASP A 48 -9.07 -0.97 1.58
CA ASP A 48 -7.66 -0.97 1.94
C ASP A 48 -7.21 -2.38 2.30
N LYS A 49 -5.97 -2.72 1.95
CA LYS A 49 -5.32 -3.99 2.25
C LYS A 49 -4.07 -3.70 3.06
N CYS A 50 -3.97 -4.34 4.21
CA CYS A 50 -2.86 -4.18 5.13
C CYS A 50 -2.33 -5.57 5.50
N CYS A 51 -1.04 -5.82 5.29
CA CYS A 51 -0.46 -7.15 5.48
C CYS A 51 1.07 -7.07 5.63
N SER A 52 1.68 -8.08 6.26
CA SER A 52 3.10 -8.07 6.66
C SER A 52 3.96 -9.14 5.99
N THR A 53 3.51 -9.69 4.85
CA THR A 53 4.23 -10.70 4.06
C THR A 53 4.66 -10.15 2.70
N ASP A 54 5.67 -10.75 2.07
CA ASP A 54 6.20 -10.26 0.79
C ASP A 54 5.11 -10.25 -0.31
N LEU A 55 5.00 -9.12 -1.01
CA LEU A 55 4.09 -8.84 -2.13
C LEU A 55 2.59 -9.01 -1.82
N CYS A 56 2.24 -8.97 -0.53
CA CYS A 56 0.86 -9.24 -0.09
C CYS A 56 -0.13 -8.12 -0.45
N ASN A 57 0.35 -6.90 -0.75
CA ASN A 57 -0.50 -5.73 -1.01
C ASN A 57 -1.04 -5.63 -2.45
N TYR A 58 -1.05 -6.70 -3.24
CA TYR A 58 -1.71 -6.68 -4.56
C TYR A 58 -3.20 -6.28 -4.47
#